data_AF-A0A9C8ZMN0-F1
#
_entry.id   AF-A0A9C8ZMN0-F1
#
_cell.length_a   1.000
_cell.length_b   1.000
_cell.length_c   1.000
_cell.angle_alpha   90.00
_cell.angle_beta   90.00
_cell.angle_gamma   90.00
#
_symmetry.space_group_name_H-M   'P 1'
#
loop_
_entity.id
_entity.type
_entity.pdbx_description
1 polymer ?
#
loop_
_entity_poly.entity_id
_entity_poly.type
_entity_poly.pdbx_seq_one_letter_code
_entity_poly.pdbx_strand_id
1 'polypeptide(L)'
;MNFREYRWFRNPRGLHNIGVFHPFRLERYTRPRMGWAKMVVGGNEYVSAASQLAANNCMTIIRIFRENMGAMRPPDVWYENYREYINNGCYWFELYNEPNLEGEWPQTGPGGGPNVFVSWDNTEEVIKPLMDNWIEWAERVIDLGGYPGFPALADSADHRHATVFWLDAFLRYLRENHNTRFRRVIANGLWCATHPYLHNHFYQEPPGGPPHVARPYYQERANEPGWHFEYPYDPLQQYHDPGRTVFGGTELTPFGDPNGLIASGQAFQELLKRYFDAGPVPVVGTEGGIWKIPKPDDEPHLIDDRYPPYSYESHAEATMAMWRWIVEKGPPWFWGVTLWNESDYYDIQGTVLAIDRMVAEEPLLKEVPDIDTGGGVAWEPGVDLPGEEPEPTPGAGPGPVRGEPDYHWLILAPGLQADWFFLAARRYWQTFRPTVLTDWRMIELLPSDKSLAVTVLARSDTIDYMNERVRDAYPNVFYDPIVFDSLAEMQAELDRRATYQQRFG
;
A
#
# COMPACT_ATOMS: atom_id res chain seq x y z
N MET A 1 -6.84 -2.86 -15.36
CA MET A 1 -8.06 -3.68 -15.24
C MET A 1 -9.22 -2.74 -14.95
N ASN A 2 -10.42 -3.03 -15.44
CA ASN A 2 -11.60 -2.24 -15.13
C ASN A 2 -12.37 -2.85 -13.95
N PHE A 3 -13.04 -2.02 -13.15
CA PHE A 3 -13.90 -2.47 -12.05
C PHE A 3 -14.94 -3.52 -12.50
N ARG A 4 -15.44 -3.43 -13.73
CA ARG A 4 -16.42 -4.37 -14.29
C ARG A 4 -15.84 -5.74 -14.65
N GLU A 5 -14.52 -5.85 -14.73
CA GLU A 5 -13.83 -7.10 -15.08
C GLU A 5 -13.62 -8.02 -13.86
N TYR A 6 -13.72 -7.48 -12.65
CA TYR A 6 -13.64 -8.29 -11.44
C TYR A 6 -14.88 -9.16 -11.26
N ARG A 7 -14.67 -10.42 -10.89
CA ARG A 7 -15.73 -11.37 -10.59
C ARG A 7 -16.19 -11.25 -9.14
N TRP A 8 -17.41 -10.78 -8.94
CA TRP A 8 -18.10 -10.76 -7.64
C TRP A 8 -19.62 -10.57 -7.82
N PHE A 9 -20.39 -10.67 -6.74
CA PHE A 9 -21.86 -10.69 -6.78
C PHE A 9 -22.53 -9.33 -6.48
N ARG A 10 -21.75 -8.26 -6.32
CA ARG A 10 -22.23 -6.88 -6.08
C ARG A 10 -22.99 -6.66 -4.77
N ASN A 11 -23.11 -7.67 -3.92
CA ASN A 11 -23.73 -7.55 -2.61
C ASN A 11 -22.64 -7.19 -1.57
N PRO A 12 -22.76 -6.05 -0.87
CA PRO A 12 -21.72 -5.57 0.04
C PRO A 12 -21.68 -6.30 1.39
N ARG A 13 -22.73 -7.06 1.73
CA ARG A 13 -22.85 -7.74 3.02
C ARG A 13 -21.80 -8.85 3.12
N GLY A 14 -21.07 -8.91 4.22
CA GLY A 14 -20.10 -9.97 4.43
C GLY A 14 -20.02 -10.48 5.86
N LEU A 15 -19.42 -11.65 6.03
CA LEU A 15 -19.14 -12.24 7.35
C LEU A 15 -17.77 -12.93 7.36
N HIS A 16 -16.99 -12.69 8.41
CA HIS A 16 -15.73 -13.38 8.69
C HIS A 16 -15.99 -14.68 9.44
N ASN A 17 -15.42 -15.82 9.02
CA ASN A 17 -15.62 -17.12 9.68
C ASN A 17 -15.07 -17.17 11.11
N ILE A 18 -15.41 -18.22 11.86
CA ILE A 18 -14.88 -18.41 13.23
C ILE A 18 -13.34 -18.52 13.23
N GLY A 19 -12.77 -19.20 12.21
CA GLY A 19 -11.34 -19.40 12.07
C GLY A 19 -11.00 -20.68 11.32
N VAL A 20 -9.71 -21.06 11.37
CA VAL A 20 -9.21 -22.30 10.75
C VAL A 20 -9.78 -23.55 11.40
N PHE A 21 -9.95 -24.61 10.61
CA PHE A 21 -10.32 -25.95 11.11
C PHE A 21 -11.65 -26.03 11.87
N HIS A 22 -12.55 -25.07 11.70
CA HIS A 22 -13.89 -25.09 12.28
C HIS A 22 -14.92 -25.70 11.30
N PRO A 23 -15.97 -26.37 11.78
CA PRO A 23 -17.03 -26.85 10.90
C PRO A 23 -17.73 -25.69 10.19
N PHE A 24 -17.77 -25.73 8.86
CA PHE A 24 -18.47 -24.73 8.05
C PHE A 24 -19.99 -24.95 8.08
N ARG A 25 -20.75 -23.85 8.21
CA ARG A 25 -22.22 -23.85 8.22
C ARG A 25 -22.76 -22.89 7.17
N LEU A 26 -23.16 -23.43 6.03
CA LEU A 26 -23.62 -22.65 4.87
C LEU A 26 -24.77 -21.69 5.23
N GLU A 27 -25.70 -22.12 6.09
CA GLU A 27 -26.89 -21.34 6.44
C GLU A 27 -26.56 -20.02 7.14
N ARG A 28 -25.40 -19.93 7.82
CA ARG A 28 -24.96 -18.69 8.48
C ARG A 28 -24.63 -17.57 7.50
N TYR A 29 -24.34 -17.92 6.26
CA TYR A 29 -24.05 -16.98 5.18
C TYR A 29 -25.26 -16.79 4.26
N THR A 30 -25.96 -17.88 3.91
CA THR A 30 -27.05 -17.83 2.94
C THR A 30 -28.35 -17.27 3.53
N ARG A 31 -28.66 -17.56 4.80
CA ARG A 31 -29.89 -17.05 5.46
C ARG A 31 -29.93 -15.52 5.51
N PRO A 32 -28.89 -14.80 5.97
CA PRO A 32 -28.85 -13.34 5.90
C PRO A 32 -28.50 -12.78 4.51
N ARG A 33 -28.29 -13.66 3.51
CA ARG A 33 -27.90 -13.33 2.13
C ARG A 33 -26.60 -12.51 2.08
N MET A 34 -25.52 -13.07 2.63
CA MET A 34 -24.19 -12.47 2.50
C MET A 34 -23.71 -12.50 1.05
N GLY A 35 -23.08 -11.41 0.62
CA GLY A 35 -22.36 -11.30 -0.66
C GLY A 35 -20.89 -11.67 -0.57
N TRP A 36 -20.32 -11.61 0.63
CA TRP A 36 -18.92 -11.95 0.93
C TRP A 36 -18.81 -12.94 2.09
N ALA A 37 -17.87 -13.86 1.98
CA ALA A 37 -17.44 -14.75 3.07
C ALA A 37 -15.92 -14.67 3.17
N LYS A 38 -15.42 -14.03 4.23
CA LYS A 38 -14.00 -14.10 4.55
C LYS A 38 -13.73 -15.40 5.30
N MET A 39 -12.81 -16.19 4.75
CA MET A 39 -12.45 -17.48 5.30
C MET A 39 -10.96 -17.49 5.61
N VAL A 40 -10.65 -17.57 6.90
CA VAL A 40 -9.32 -17.91 7.39
C VAL A 40 -9.20 -19.43 7.39
N VAL A 41 -8.20 -19.95 6.68
CA VAL A 41 -8.06 -21.38 6.34
C VAL A 41 -6.65 -21.90 6.69
N GLY A 42 -6.50 -23.17 7.04
CA GLY A 42 -5.20 -23.82 7.20
C GLY A 42 -4.62 -24.36 5.89
N GLY A 43 -5.46 -24.57 4.88
CA GLY A 43 -5.10 -25.01 3.55
C GLY A 43 -6.34 -25.05 2.65
N ASN A 44 -6.75 -26.25 2.25
CA ASN A 44 -7.87 -26.46 1.33
C ASN A 44 -9.17 -26.97 2.00
N GLU A 45 -9.28 -26.88 3.33
CA GLU A 45 -10.40 -27.49 4.06
C GLU A 45 -11.78 -26.88 3.72
N TYR A 46 -11.80 -25.66 3.16
CA TYR A 46 -13.04 -24.96 2.77
C TYR A 46 -13.25 -24.87 1.26
N VAL A 47 -12.53 -25.64 0.43
CA VAL A 47 -12.73 -25.63 -1.02
C VAL A 47 -14.18 -25.98 -1.40
N SER A 48 -14.78 -26.98 -0.74
CA SER A 48 -16.20 -27.30 -0.97
C SER A 48 -17.14 -26.19 -0.49
N ALA A 49 -16.81 -25.52 0.61
CA ALA A 49 -17.59 -24.38 1.11
C ALA A 49 -17.55 -23.21 0.13
N ALA A 50 -16.40 -22.91 -0.48
CA ALA A 50 -16.28 -21.88 -1.51
C ALA A 50 -17.20 -22.14 -2.71
N SER A 51 -17.25 -23.40 -3.18
CA SER A 51 -18.18 -23.80 -4.25
C SER A 51 -19.65 -23.60 -3.86
N GLN A 52 -20.03 -24.02 -2.64
CA GLN A 52 -21.38 -23.86 -2.13
C GLN A 52 -21.78 -22.38 -1.98
N LEU A 53 -20.86 -21.54 -1.48
CA LEU A 53 -21.06 -20.10 -1.34
C LEU A 53 -21.22 -19.42 -2.71
N ALA A 54 -20.37 -19.75 -3.68
CA ALA A 54 -20.46 -19.22 -5.03
C ALA A 54 -21.79 -19.60 -5.71
N ALA A 55 -22.28 -20.82 -5.50
CA ALA A 55 -23.59 -21.27 -5.98
C ALA A 55 -24.77 -20.50 -5.33
N ASN A 56 -24.53 -19.81 -4.21
CA ASN A 56 -25.51 -18.99 -3.50
C ASN A 56 -25.19 -17.49 -3.58
N ASN A 57 -24.45 -17.05 -4.61
CA ASN A 57 -24.08 -15.64 -4.83
C ASN A 57 -23.31 -15.00 -3.65
N CYS A 58 -22.49 -15.79 -2.96
CA CYS A 58 -21.59 -15.32 -1.91
C CYS A 58 -20.13 -15.57 -2.34
N MET A 59 -19.35 -14.51 -2.52
CA MET A 59 -17.96 -14.58 -2.97
C MET A 59 -17.05 -14.84 -1.78
N THR A 60 -16.18 -15.83 -1.91
CA THR A 60 -15.22 -16.16 -0.86
C THR A 60 -13.94 -15.35 -1.01
N ILE A 61 -13.41 -14.87 0.11
CA ILE A 61 -12.06 -14.31 0.24
C ILE A 61 -11.24 -15.26 1.12
N ILE A 62 -10.11 -15.75 0.60
CA ILE A 62 -9.27 -16.74 1.31
C ILE A 62 -8.02 -16.08 1.88
N ARG A 63 -7.78 -16.29 3.17
CA ARG A 63 -6.47 -16.06 3.80
C ARG A 63 -5.97 -17.36 4.41
N ILE A 64 -4.82 -17.84 3.96
CA ILE A 64 -4.19 -19.00 4.60
C ILE A 64 -3.52 -18.52 5.89
N PHE A 65 -3.97 -19.06 7.00
CA PHE A 65 -3.47 -18.75 8.33
C PHE A 65 -2.11 -19.38 8.55
N ARG A 66 -1.23 -18.59 9.15
CA ARG A 66 -0.03 -19.06 9.80
C ARG A 66 0.22 -18.19 11.02
N GLU A 67 0.42 -18.84 12.15
CA GLU A 67 0.78 -18.14 13.38
C GLU A 67 2.15 -17.44 13.19
N ASN A 68 2.23 -16.19 13.64
CA ASN A 68 3.45 -15.37 13.61
C ASN A 68 4.11 -15.33 12.21
N MET A 69 3.32 -15.12 11.17
CA MET A 69 3.77 -15.21 9.78
C MET A 69 4.88 -14.20 9.43
N GLY A 70 4.87 -13.01 10.02
CA GLY A 70 5.80 -11.92 9.72
C GLY A 70 5.94 -11.70 8.22
N ALA A 71 7.18 -11.58 7.74
CA ALA A 71 7.51 -11.47 6.32
C ALA A 71 7.76 -12.82 5.61
N MET A 72 7.18 -13.93 6.08
CA MET A 72 7.46 -15.25 5.51
C MET A 72 7.03 -15.36 4.03
N ARG A 73 7.95 -15.83 3.18
CA ARG A 73 7.64 -16.21 1.79
C ARG A 73 6.61 -17.33 1.75
N PRO A 74 5.56 -17.24 0.91
CA PRO A 74 4.56 -18.30 0.80
C PRO A 74 5.15 -19.59 0.23
N PRO A 75 4.91 -20.76 0.85
CA PRO A 75 5.40 -22.03 0.33
C PRO A 75 4.61 -22.47 -0.92
N ASP A 76 5.23 -23.27 -1.79
CA ASP A 76 4.62 -23.67 -3.07
C ASP A 76 3.26 -24.38 -2.95
N VAL A 77 3.06 -25.14 -1.87
CA VAL A 77 1.79 -25.82 -1.57
C VAL A 77 0.60 -24.85 -1.43
N TRP A 78 0.84 -23.58 -1.07
CA TRP A 78 -0.24 -22.59 -1.00
C TRP A 78 -0.81 -22.27 -2.39
N TYR A 79 0.00 -22.30 -3.43
CA TYR A 79 -0.46 -22.05 -4.80
C TYR A 79 -1.26 -23.22 -5.36
N GLU A 80 -1.00 -24.44 -4.89
CA GLU A 80 -1.88 -25.59 -5.15
C GLU A 80 -3.25 -25.37 -4.51
N ASN A 81 -3.29 -24.92 -3.26
CA ASN A 81 -4.54 -24.58 -2.57
C ASN A 81 -5.29 -23.45 -3.29
N TYR A 82 -4.62 -22.36 -3.68
CA TYR A 82 -5.25 -21.25 -4.41
C TYR A 82 -5.86 -21.73 -5.73
N ARG A 83 -5.17 -22.62 -6.46
CA ARG A 83 -5.72 -23.22 -7.69
C ARG A 83 -6.99 -24.01 -7.42
N GLU A 84 -7.06 -24.78 -6.33
CA GLU A 84 -8.27 -25.50 -5.94
C GLU A 84 -9.43 -24.54 -5.62
N TYR A 85 -9.17 -23.45 -4.90
CA TYR A 85 -10.18 -22.41 -4.63
C TYR A 85 -10.67 -21.71 -5.91
N ILE A 86 -9.76 -21.37 -6.83
CA ILE A 86 -10.11 -20.76 -8.13
C ILE A 86 -11.00 -21.68 -8.95
N ASN A 87 -10.66 -22.98 -9.01
CA ASN A 87 -11.48 -24.00 -9.68
C ASN A 87 -12.87 -24.16 -9.05
N ASN A 88 -13.05 -23.66 -7.82
CA ASN A 88 -14.32 -23.69 -7.07
C ASN A 88 -14.97 -22.31 -6.93
N GLY A 89 -14.58 -21.35 -7.76
CA GLY A 89 -15.25 -20.05 -7.88
C GLY A 89 -14.81 -18.97 -6.90
N CYS A 90 -13.69 -19.17 -6.19
CA CYS A 90 -13.07 -18.15 -5.35
C CYS A 90 -11.87 -17.51 -6.06
N TYR A 91 -11.91 -16.18 -6.20
CA TYR A 91 -10.87 -15.43 -6.91
C TYR A 91 -10.12 -14.44 -6.01
N TRP A 92 -10.48 -14.29 -4.75
CA TRP A 92 -10.00 -13.21 -3.89
C TRP A 92 -9.11 -13.75 -2.78
N PHE A 93 -7.87 -13.28 -2.71
CA PHE A 93 -6.86 -13.84 -1.81
C PHE A 93 -6.18 -12.75 -1.00
N GLU A 94 -5.88 -13.06 0.25
CA GLU A 94 -5.03 -12.26 1.14
C GLU A 94 -3.85 -13.08 1.61
N LEU A 95 -2.71 -12.41 1.75
CA LEU A 95 -1.48 -13.05 2.21
C LEU A 95 -1.21 -12.80 3.69
N TYR A 96 -0.92 -11.55 4.03
CA TYR A 96 -0.53 -11.16 5.39
C TYR A 96 -1.72 -10.59 6.16
N ASN A 97 -1.72 -10.84 7.47
CA ASN A 97 -2.63 -10.24 8.43
C ASN A 97 -1.88 -9.19 9.25
N GLU A 98 -2.36 -7.95 9.26
CA GLU A 98 -1.93 -6.88 10.16
C GLU A 98 -0.42 -6.87 10.47
N PRO A 99 0.47 -6.87 9.45
CA PRO A 99 1.91 -6.92 9.68
C PRO A 99 2.44 -5.73 10.48
N ASN A 100 1.63 -4.69 10.68
CA ASN A 100 1.92 -3.58 11.57
C ASN A 100 1.78 -3.91 13.06
N LEU A 101 1.29 -5.10 13.45
CA LEU A 101 1.22 -5.54 14.84
C LEU A 101 2.36 -6.50 15.19
N GLU A 102 3.00 -6.29 16.34
CA GLU A 102 4.11 -7.15 16.80
C GLU A 102 3.73 -8.62 16.96
N GLY A 103 2.48 -8.90 17.34
CA GLY A 103 1.95 -10.25 17.54
C GLY A 103 1.96 -11.09 16.26
N GLU A 104 1.99 -10.46 15.08
CA GLU A 104 2.00 -11.14 13.80
C GLU A 104 3.40 -11.61 13.37
N TRP A 105 4.43 -11.29 14.15
CA TRP A 105 5.83 -11.61 13.83
C TRP A 105 6.37 -12.78 14.65
N PRO A 106 7.40 -13.52 14.18
CA PRO A 106 8.06 -14.55 14.97
C PRO A 106 8.56 -14.01 16.31
N GLN A 107 8.18 -14.66 17.40
CA GLN A 107 8.53 -14.24 18.76
C GLN A 107 9.83 -14.89 19.25
N THR A 108 10.56 -14.21 20.14
CA THR A 108 11.80 -14.70 20.80
C THR A 108 11.56 -15.83 21.82
N GLY A 109 10.30 -16.16 22.09
CA GLY A 109 9.86 -17.21 23.00
C GLY A 109 8.56 -16.84 23.72
N PRO A 110 8.03 -17.72 24.60
CA PRO A 110 6.83 -17.41 25.38
C PRO A 110 7.02 -16.16 26.25
N GLY A 111 6.22 -15.12 26.02
CA GLY A 111 6.32 -13.84 26.72
C GLY A 111 7.49 -12.94 26.27
N GLY A 112 8.24 -13.36 25.24
CA GLY A 112 9.22 -12.51 24.56
C GLY A 112 8.55 -11.61 23.52
N GLY A 113 9.28 -10.60 23.06
CA GLY A 113 8.85 -9.75 21.93
C GLY A 113 9.24 -10.33 20.57
N PRO A 114 8.91 -9.63 19.47
CA PRO A 114 9.24 -10.07 18.13
C PRO A 114 10.76 -10.17 17.93
N ASN A 115 11.19 -11.10 17.06
CA ASN A 115 12.60 -11.33 16.71
C ASN A 115 13.22 -10.15 15.94
N VAL A 116 12.39 -9.24 15.44
CA VAL A 116 12.78 -8.03 14.70
C VAL A 116 12.10 -6.82 15.32
N PHE A 117 12.69 -5.64 15.15
CA PHE A 117 12.03 -4.40 15.53
C PHE A 117 10.93 -4.07 14.52
N VAL A 118 9.69 -4.47 14.84
CA VAL A 118 8.51 -4.26 14.00
C VAL A 118 8.16 -2.78 14.00
N SER A 119 8.39 -2.14 12.86
CA SER A 119 8.13 -0.72 12.64
C SER A 119 8.19 -0.39 11.14
N TRP A 120 7.46 0.64 10.73
CA TRP A 120 7.41 1.10 9.34
C TRP A 120 8.72 1.73 8.86
N ASP A 121 9.59 2.17 9.79
CA ASP A 121 10.90 2.75 9.50
C ASP A 121 11.99 1.68 9.30
N ASN A 122 11.75 0.44 9.75
CA ASN A 122 12.69 -0.66 9.60
C ASN A 122 12.60 -1.26 8.18
N THR A 123 13.28 -0.61 7.23
CA THR A 123 13.18 -1.02 5.83
C THR A 123 13.79 -2.40 5.57
N GLU A 124 14.98 -2.68 6.10
CA GLU A 124 15.73 -3.89 5.74
C GLU A 124 15.15 -5.18 6.32
N GLU A 125 14.69 -5.17 7.58
CA GLU A 125 14.24 -6.40 8.24
C GLU A 125 12.71 -6.58 8.19
N VAL A 126 11.96 -5.51 7.88
CA VAL A 126 10.50 -5.52 7.89
C VAL A 126 9.93 -5.20 6.52
N ILE A 127 10.06 -3.98 6.01
CA ILE A 127 9.35 -3.53 4.80
C ILE A 127 9.78 -4.31 3.55
N LYS A 128 11.09 -4.40 3.31
CA LYS A 128 11.69 -5.07 2.16
C LYS A 128 11.28 -6.53 2.04
N PRO A 129 11.55 -7.41 3.04
CA PRO A 129 11.16 -8.81 2.92
C PRO A 129 9.64 -9.01 2.82
N LEU A 130 8.83 -8.16 3.47
CA LEU A 130 7.37 -8.19 3.33
C LEU A 130 6.94 -7.95 1.89
N MET A 131 7.41 -6.85 1.30
CA MET A 131 6.97 -6.42 -0.03
C MET A 131 7.60 -7.25 -1.15
N ASP A 132 8.84 -7.71 -1.01
CA ASP A 132 9.48 -8.65 -1.94
C ASP A 132 8.70 -9.96 -2.04
N ASN A 133 8.33 -10.53 -0.89
CA ASN A 133 7.56 -11.76 -0.86
C ASN A 133 6.10 -11.53 -1.29
N TRP A 134 5.51 -10.38 -0.95
CA TRP A 134 4.15 -10.05 -1.36
C TRP A 134 4.04 -9.87 -2.88
N ILE A 135 4.97 -9.15 -3.53
CA ILE A 135 4.89 -8.90 -4.97
C ILE A 135 5.06 -10.19 -5.77
N GLU A 136 5.97 -11.08 -5.37
CA GLU A 136 6.14 -12.40 -5.99
C GLU A 136 4.87 -13.25 -5.84
N TRP A 137 4.26 -13.22 -4.66
CA TRP A 137 2.99 -13.91 -4.43
C TRP A 137 1.86 -13.32 -5.26
N ALA A 138 1.77 -12.00 -5.37
CA ALA A 138 0.71 -11.32 -6.10
C ALA A 138 0.74 -11.69 -7.58
N GLU A 139 1.92 -11.68 -8.21
CA GLU A 139 2.11 -12.08 -9.60
C GLU A 139 1.69 -13.55 -9.81
N ARG A 140 2.10 -14.46 -8.92
CA ARG A 140 1.70 -15.88 -9.00
C ARG A 140 0.20 -16.09 -8.80
N VAL A 141 -0.47 -15.31 -7.96
CA VAL A 141 -1.95 -15.36 -7.82
C VAL A 141 -2.62 -14.90 -9.10
N ILE A 142 -2.11 -13.84 -9.74
CA ILE A 142 -2.59 -13.34 -11.04
C ILE A 142 -2.42 -14.41 -12.13
N ASP A 143 -1.27 -15.10 -12.17
CA ASP A 143 -1.02 -16.20 -13.11
C ASP A 143 -2.00 -17.36 -12.98
N LEU A 144 -2.48 -17.62 -11.76
CA LEU A 144 -3.50 -18.62 -11.50
C LEU A 144 -4.92 -18.15 -11.89
N GLY A 145 -5.10 -16.86 -12.21
CA GLY A 145 -6.38 -16.23 -12.52
C GLY A 145 -7.12 -15.68 -11.29
N GLY A 146 -6.41 -15.44 -10.18
CA GLY A 146 -6.93 -14.82 -8.97
C GLY A 146 -6.61 -13.33 -8.86
N TYR A 147 -7.11 -12.71 -7.78
CA TYR A 147 -6.98 -11.30 -7.43
C TYR A 147 -6.22 -11.18 -6.10
N PRO A 148 -4.97 -10.66 -6.13
CA PRO A 148 -4.17 -10.50 -4.93
C PRO A 148 -4.60 -9.26 -4.14
N GLY A 149 -4.88 -9.45 -2.86
CA GLY A 149 -5.15 -8.39 -1.91
C GLY A 149 -3.85 -7.76 -1.42
N PHE A 150 -3.79 -6.43 -1.42
CA PHE A 150 -2.79 -5.69 -0.69
C PHE A 150 -2.92 -5.99 0.81
N PRO A 151 -1.82 -6.08 1.58
CA PRO A 151 -1.89 -6.49 2.99
C PRO A 151 -2.82 -5.60 3.79
N ALA A 152 -3.78 -6.21 4.49
CA ALA A 152 -4.60 -5.51 5.46
C ALA A 152 -3.76 -5.14 6.67
N LEU A 153 -3.97 -3.93 7.18
CA LEU A 153 -3.31 -3.41 8.37
C LEU A 153 -4.34 -3.24 9.49
N ALA A 154 -3.88 -3.34 10.73
CA ALA A 154 -4.68 -2.88 11.86
C ALA A 154 -4.85 -1.36 11.75
N ASP A 155 -6.08 -0.88 11.93
CA ASP A 155 -6.39 0.54 11.94
C ASP A 155 -5.85 1.16 13.25
N SER A 156 -4.82 2.00 13.13
CA SER A 156 -4.14 2.58 14.28
C SER A 156 -3.63 3.98 13.98
N ALA A 157 -3.79 4.87 14.97
CA ALA A 157 -3.17 6.19 15.02
C ALA A 157 -1.94 6.24 15.96
N ASP A 158 -1.57 5.11 16.57
CA ASP A 158 -0.33 5.03 17.36
C ASP A 158 0.88 5.11 16.41
N HIS A 159 1.84 6.01 16.68
CA HIS A 159 2.96 6.31 15.78
C HIS A 159 3.66 5.06 15.22
N ARG A 160 3.86 4.04 16.06
CA ARG A 160 4.59 2.84 15.69
C ARG A 160 3.77 1.94 14.77
N HIS A 161 2.48 1.83 15.04
CA HIS A 161 1.55 0.97 14.28
C HIS A 161 0.73 1.76 13.26
N ALA A 162 1.03 3.05 13.06
CA ALA A 162 0.23 4.00 12.32
C ALA A 162 -0.04 3.51 10.90
N THR A 163 -1.31 3.24 10.59
CA THR A 163 -1.70 2.58 9.33
C THR A 163 -1.17 3.34 8.12
N VAL A 164 -1.28 4.67 8.14
CA VAL A 164 -0.82 5.52 7.04
C VAL A 164 0.68 5.42 6.80
N PHE A 165 1.49 5.35 7.86
CA PHE A 165 2.95 5.27 7.71
C PHE A 165 3.39 3.91 7.20
N TRP A 166 2.70 2.84 7.59
CA TRP A 166 2.91 1.51 7.01
C TRP A 166 2.49 1.44 5.53
N LEU A 167 1.34 2.00 5.15
CA LEU A 167 0.92 2.08 3.76
C LEU A 167 1.91 2.90 2.91
N ASP A 168 2.36 4.06 3.43
CA ASP A 168 3.36 4.92 2.78
C ASP A 168 4.67 4.16 2.58
N ALA A 169 5.17 3.49 3.62
CA ALA A 169 6.40 2.70 3.53
C ALA A 169 6.30 1.57 2.51
N PHE A 170 5.20 0.80 2.50
CA PHE A 170 4.99 -0.27 1.53
C PHE A 170 4.94 0.26 0.08
N LEU A 171 4.10 1.27 -0.17
CA LEU A 171 3.90 1.80 -1.53
C LEU A 171 5.12 2.55 -2.04
N ARG A 172 5.83 3.29 -1.17
CA ARG A 172 7.12 3.90 -1.49
C ARG A 172 8.16 2.85 -1.85
N TYR A 173 8.28 1.79 -1.04
CA TYR A 173 9.22 0.71 -1.32
C TYR A 173 8.94 0.04 -2.67
N LEU A 174 7.67 -0.31 -2.94
CA LEU A 174 7.26 -0.88 -4.23
C LEU A 174 7.51 0.08 -5.39
N ARG A 175 7.37 1.39 -5.18
CA ARG A 175 7.66 2.41 -6.19
C ARG A 175 9.16 2.51 -6.49
N GLU A 176 10.01 2.38 -5.48
CA GLU A 176 11.46 2.53 -5.60
C GLU A 176 12.12 1.25 -6.14
N ASN A 177 11.59 0.07 -5.81
CA ASN A 177 12.26 -1.21 -6.06
C ASN A 177 11.51 -2.14 -7.03
N HIS A 178 10.19 -1.98 -7.19
CA HIS A 178 9.34 -2.88 -7.97
C HIS A 178 8.32 -2.14 -8.84
N ASN A 179 8.66 -0.94 -9.31
CA ASN A 179 7.70 -0.04 -9.96
C ASN A 179 6.95 -0.72 -11.11
N THR A 180 7.69 -1.31 -12.05
CA THR A 180 7.12 -1.98 -13.24
C THR A 180 6.26 -3.17 -12.83
N ARG A 181 6.75 -4.01 -11.92
CA ARG A 181 6.06 -5.20 -11.42
C ARG A 181 4.76 -4.84 -10.71
N PHE A 182 4.79 -3.90 -9.78
CA PHE A 182 3.60 -3.47 -9.05
C PHE A 182 2.56 -2.80 -9.96
N ARG A 183 2.99 -2.01 -10.94
CA ARG A 183 2.10 -1.45 -11.96
C ARG A 183 1.35 -2.53 -12.75
N ARG A 184 2.01 -3.66 -13.05
CA ARG A 184 1.34 -4.82 -13.64
C ARG A 184 0.35 -5.45 -12.67
N VAL A 185 0.67 -5.57 -11.39
CA VAL A 185 -0.27 -6.07 -10.37
C VAL A 185 -1.53 -5.18 -10.30
N ILE A 186 -1.38 -3.85 -10.29
CA ILE A 186 -2.51 -2.90 -10.37
C ILE A 186 -3.36 -3.14 -11.63
N ALA A 187 -2.70 -3.35 -12.77
CA ALA A 187 -3.36 -3.53 -14.05
C ALA A 187 -4.08 -4.88 -14.19
N ASN A 188 -3.83 -5.86 -13.32
CA ASN A 188 -4.24 -7.26 -13.49
C ASN A 188 -4.91 -7.91 -12.26
N GLY A 189 -5.48 -7.11 -11.35
CA GLY A 189 -6.35 -7.67 -10.30
C GLY A 189 -6.04 -7.26 -8.88
N LEU A 190 -5.18 -6.25 -8.66
CA LEU A 190 -4.98 -5.70 -7.31
C LEU A 190 -6.31 -5.23 -6.71
N TRP A 191 -6.53 -5.61 -5.46
CA TRP A 191 -7.53 -5.00 -4.59
C TRP A 191 -6.89 -4.72 -3.22
N CYS A 192 -7.55 -3.92 -2.39
CA CYS A 192 -7.06 -3.57 -1.06
C CYS A 192 -7.97 -4.16 0.01
N ALA A 193 -7.37 -4.98 0.87
CA ALA A 193 -8.02 -5.49 2.08
C ALA A 193 -7.86 -4.46 3.21
N THR A 194 -8.91 -4.24 3.98
CA THR A 194 -8.89 -3.35 5.16
C THR A 194 -9.58 -4.00 6.34
N HIS A 195 -9.26 -3.59 7.56
CA HIS A 195 -9.93 -4.05 8.78
C HIS A 195 -10.70 -2.91 9.47
N PRO A 196 -11.78 -2.40 8.84
CA PRO A 196 -12.49 -1.24 9.35
C PRO A 196 -13.28 -1.58 10.61
N TYR A 197 -12.66 -1.40 11.76
CA TYR A 197 -13.27 -1.57 13.08
C TYR A 197 -13.97 -0.28 13.54
N LEU A 198 -15.16 0.00 12.98
CA LEU A 198 -15.84 1.29 13.09
C LEU A 198 -16.06 1.80 14.53
N HIS A 199 -16.07 0.92 15.53
CA HIS A 199 -16.50 1.26 16.89
C HIS A 199 -17.83 2.01 16.88
N ASN A 200 -17.88 3.22 17.45
CA ASN A 200 -19.01 4.14 17.37
C ASN A 200 -18.81 5.29 16.37
N HIS A 201 -17.88 5.21 15.42
CA HIS A 201 -17.65 6.22 14.38
C HIS A 201 -18.73 6.19 13.27
N PHE A 202 -19.99 6.28 13.69
CA PHE A 202 -21.17 6.43 12.86
C PHE A 202 -22.21 7.22 13.64
N TYR A 203 -23.15 7.84 12.94
CA TYR A 203 -24.32 8.44 13.56
C TYR A 203 -25.42 8.66 12.53
N GLN A 204 -26.64 8.85 13.04
CA GLN A 204 -27.76 9.35 12.25
C GLN A 204 -28.10 10.79 12.65
N GLU A 205 -28.39 11.67 11.70
CA GLU A 205 -28.91 13.01 12.00
C GLU A 205 -30.35 12.93 12.55
N PRO A 206 -30.78 13.86 13.44
CA PRO A 206 -32.18 14.02 13.77
C PRO A 206 -32.95 14.53 12.53
N PRO A 207 -34.21 14.12 12.29
CA PRO A 207 -34.96 14.54 11.11
C PRO A 207 -35.05 16.07 10.97
N GLY A 208 -34.50 16.61 9.88
CA GLY A 208 -34.47 18.06 9.63
C GLY A 208 -33.54 18.86 10.55
N GLY A 209 -32.69 18.19 11.33
CA GLY A 209 -31.67 18.81 12.16
C GLY A 209 -30.38 19.12 11.40
N PRO A 210 -29.39 19.74 12.07
CA PRO A 210 -28.11 20.04 11.47
C PRO A 210 -27.24 18.79 11.30
N PRO A 211 -26.35 18.75 10.28
CA PRO A 211 -25.61 17.54 9.92
C PRO A 211 -24.52 17.14 10.91
N HIS A 212 -24.11 18.06 11.80
CA HIS A 212 -23.09 17.85 12.82
C HIS A 212 -23.68 17.48 14.19
N VAL A 213 -24.95 17.05 14.24
CA VAL A 213 -25.61 16.63 15.48
C VAL A 213 -26.12 15.20 15.31
N ALA A 214 -25.69 14.33 16.22
CA ALA A 214 -26.19 12.97 16.28
C ALA A 214 -27.58 12.90 16.93
N ARG A 215 -28.44 12.12 16.31
CA ARG A 215 -29.70 11.64 16.87
C ARG A 215 -29.39 10.74 18.07
N PRO A 216 -30.19 10.76 19.15
CA PRO A 216 -30.03 9.79 20.23
C PRO A 216 -30.17 8.34 19.73
N TYR A 217 -29.27 7.46 20.19
CA TYR A 217 -29.16 6.06 19.71
C TYR A 217 -30.48 5.27 19.74
N TYR A 218 -31.33 5.49 20.76
CA TYR A 218 -32.62 4.81 20.90
C TYR A 218 -33.68 5.26 19.87
N GLN A 219 -33.40 6.33 19.10
CA GLN A 219 -34.26 6.84 18.04
C GLN A 219 -33.72 6.50 16.63
N GLU A 220 -32.58 5.82 16.53
CA GLU A 220 -31.97 5.49 15.23
C GLU A 220 -32.83 4.49 14.46
N ARG A 221 -32.97 4.70 13.14
CA ARG A 221 -33.76 3.84 12.25
C ARG A 221 -33.03 3.66 10.92
N ALA A 222 -32.76 2.42 10.55
CA ALA A 222 -31.94 2.06 9.38
C ALA A 222 -32.51 2.54 8.06
N ASN A 223 -33.84 2.60 7.95
CA ASN A 223 -34.57 2.96 6.75
C ASN A 223 -34.86 4.47 6.64
N GLU A 224 -34.41 5.27 7.60
CA GLU A 224 -34.51 6.72 7.57
C GLU A 224 -33.19 7.35 7.09
N PRO A 225 -33.23 8.53 6.43
CA PRO A 225 -32.02 9.20 5.96
C PRO A 225 -31.18 9.76 7.13
N GLY A 226 -30.07 10.43 6.79
CA GLY A 226 -29.19 11.12 7.75
C GLY A 226 -28.06 10.27 8.31
N TRP A 227 -27.82 9.07 7.78
CA TRP A 227 -26.68 8.24 8.20
C TRP A 227 -25.34 8.71 7.62
N HIS A 228 -24.32 8.69 8.48
CA HIS A 228 -22.92 9.00 8.19
C HIS A 228 -21.98 7.85 8.59
N PHE A 229 -21.07 7.52 7.69
CA PHE A 229 -20.03 6.50 7.87
C PHE A 229 -18.68 6.91 7.22
N GLU A 230 -18.60 8.12 6.66
CA GLU A 230 -17.45 8.68 5.94
C GLU A 230 -16.34 9.26 6.84
N TYR A 231 -16.24 8.78 8.08
CA TYR A 231 -15.19 9.17 9.00
C TYR A 231 -13.78 9.17 8.37
N PRO A 232 -12.90 10.15 8.68
CA PRO A 232 -13.10 11.32 9.56
C PRO A 232 -13.66 12.56 8.86
N TYR A 233 -14.20 12.41 7.64
CA TYR A 233 -14.67 13.52 6.82
C TYR A 233 -16.13 13.88 7.09
N ASP A 234 -16.80 13.19 8.02
CA ASP A 234 -18.18 13.46 8.35
C ASP A 234 -18.37 14.84 9.01
N PRO A 235 -19.57 15.45 8.87
CA PRO A 235 -19.83 16.79 9.40
C PRO A 235 -19.65 16.95 10.91
N LEU A 236 -19.89 15.91 11.71
CA LEU A 236 -19.73 15.95 13.17
C LEU A 236 -18.26 16.07 13.54
N GLN A 237 -17.39 15.21 12.98
CA GLN A 237 -15.95 15.30 13.22
C GLN A 237 -15.35 16.60 12.68
N GLN A 238 -15.75 17.03 11.49
CA GLN A 238 -15.24 18.27 10.88
C GLN A 238 -15.72 19.54 11.59
N TYR A 239 -16.84 19.48 12.32
CA TYR A 239 -17.28 20.61 13.15
C TYR A 239 -16.38 20.79 14.39
N HIS A 240 -15.97 19.68 15.01
CA HIS A 240 -15.16 19.70 16.24
C HIS A 240 -13.66 19.82 16.00
N ASP A 241 -13.15 19.23 14.91
CA ASP A 241 -11.73 19.25 14.54
C ASP A 241 -11.59 19.51 13.03
N PRO A 242 -11.82 20.75 12.56
CA PRO A 242 -11.83 21.08 11.15
C PRO A 242 -10.48 20.78 10.47
N GLY A 243 -10.52 20.07 9.34
CA GLY A 243 -9.31 19.72 8.58
C GLY A 243 -8.66 18.40 9.00
N ARG A 244 -9.24 17.66 9.95
CA ARG A 244 -8.84 16.27 10.24
C ARG A 244 -9.01 15.40 9.00
N THR A 245 -8.01 14.59 8.70
CA THR A 245 -8.04 13.65 7.57
C THR A 245 -7.50 12.29 7.98
N VAL A 246 -7.61 11.29 7.10
CA VAL A 246 -6.98 9.99 7.34
C VAL A 246 -5.46 10.08 7.48
N PHE A 247 -4.81 11.05 6.83
CA PHE A 247 -3.36 11.33 6.92
C PHE A 247 -2.98 12.20 8.12
N GLY A 248 -3.96 12.67 8.89
CA GLY A 248 -3.79 13.61 9.98
C GLY A 248 -4.13 15.03 9.53
N GLY A 249 -3.41 16.02 10.04
CA GLY A 249 -3.58 17.42 9.65
C GLY A 249 -4.00 18.35 10.79
N THR A 250 -4.24 17.79 11.98
CA THR A 250 -4.52 18.55 13.21
C THR A 250 -3.61 18.09 14.33
N GLU A 251 -3.46 18.91 15.36
CA GLU A 251 -2.65 18.57 16.55
C GLU A 251 -3.18 17.33 17.28
N LEU A 252 -4.47 17.00 17.11
CA LEU A 252 -5.12 15.84 17.71
C LEU A 252 -4.87 14.53 16.94
N THR A 253 -4.38 14.63 15.70
CA THR A 253 -4.13 13.47 14.80
C THR A 253 -2.79 13.57 14.10
N PRO A 254 -1.67 13.66 14.84
CA PRO A 254 -0.37 13.86 14.22
C PRO A 254 0.07 12.71 13.29
N PHE A 255 -0.53 11.52 13.43
CA PHE A 255 -0.16 10.31 12.70
C PHE A 255 -1.30 9.73 11.85
N GLY A 256 -2.35 10.52 11.61
CA GLY A 256 -3.55 10.05 10.93
C GLY A 256 -4.65 9.54 11.86
N ASP A 257 -5.81 9.31 11.26
CA ASP A 257 -6.98 8.75 11.94
C ASP A 257 -7.71 7.77 11.03
N PRO A 258 -7.13 6.58 10.83
CA PRO A 258 -7.59 5.62 9.83
C PRO A 258 -8.75 4.74 10.31
N ASN A 259 -9.26 4.94 11.53
CA ASN A 259 -10.24 4.03 12.15
C ASN A 259 -11.68 4.35 11.70
N GLY A 260 -12.06 3.97 10.49
CA GLY A 260 -13.40 4.20 9.97
C GLY A 260 -13.74 3.31 8.79
N LEU A 261 -15.02 3.27 8.41
CA LEU A 261 -15.51 2.32 7.40
C LEU A 261 -14.72 2.35 6.09
N ILE A 262 -14.35 3.55 5.63
CA ILE A 262 -13.65 3.78 4.37
C ILE A 262 -12.25 4.38 4.56
N ALA A 263 -11.82 4.65 5.80
CA ALA A 263 -10.68 5.52 6.07
C ALA A 263 -9.34 4.92 5.58
N SER A 264 -9.00 3.69 5.97
CA SER A 264 -7.81 2.99 5.46
C SER A 264 -7.85 2.76 3.95
N GLY A 265 -9.04 2.49 3.40
CA GLY A 265 -9.24 2.40 1.96
C GLY A 265 -8.92 3.72 1.25
N GLN A 266 -9.42 4.84 1.78
CA GLN A 266 -9.17 6.17 1.25
C GLN A 266 -7.67 6.52 1.28
N ALA A 267 -6.99 6.25 2.41
CA ALA A 267 -5.55 6.45 2.54
C ALA A 267 -4.78 5.64 1.48
N PHE A 268 -5.16 4.38 1.27
CA PHE A 268 -4.57 3.54 0.23
C PHE A 268 -4.76 4.12 -1.18
N GLN A 269 -5.98 4.54 -1.56
CA GLN A 269 -6.22 5.10 -2.89
C GLN A 269 -5.42 6.38 -3.14
N GLU A 270 -5.33 7.27 -2.15
CA GLU A 270 -4.59 8.53 -2.27
C GLU A 270 -3.08 8.27 -2.41
N LEU A 271 -2.52 7.33 -1.64
CA LEU A 271 -1.12 6.94 -1.77
C LEU A 271 -0.85 6.22 -3.09
N LEU A 272 -1.77 5.36 -3.55
CA LEU A 272 -1.66 4.69 -4.84
C LEU A 272 -1.63 5.71 -5.99
N LYS A 273 -2.49 6.73 -5.93
CA LYS A 273 -2.47 7.86 -6.86
C LYS A 273 -1.17 8.66 -6.76
N ARG A 274 -0.70 8.95 -5.55
CA ARG A 274 0.53 9.73 -5.32
C ARG A 274 1.77 9.05 -5.88
N TYR A 275 1.95 7.76 -5.62
CA TYR A 275 3.17 7.04 -5.99
C TYR A 275 3.17 6.50 -7.41
N PHE A 276 2.01 6.10 -7.94
CA PHE A 276 1.91 5.41 -9.22
C PHE A 276 1.05 6.14 -10.26
N ASP A 277 0.41 7.25 -9.90
CA ASP A 277 -0.57 7.94 -10.75
C ASP A 277 -1.70 7.01 -11.23
N ALA A 278 -1.97 5.94 -10.47
CA ALA A 278 -2.94 4.92 -10.82
C ALA A 278 -4.37 5.37 -10.49
N GLY A 279 -5.34 4.70 -11.12
CA GLY A 279 -6.75 4.80 -10.75
C GLY A 279 -7.02 4.05 -9.45
N PRO A 280 -8.24 4.19 -8.89
CA PRO A 280 -8.58 3.47 -7.68
C PRO A 280 -8.70 1.97 -7.97
N VAL A 281 -8.44 1.14 -6.97
CA VAL A 281 -8.68 -0.31 -7.00
C VAL A 281 -9.87 -0.70 -6.12
N PRO A 282 -10.46 -1.90 -6.26
CA PRO A 282 -11.49 -2.36 -5.32
C PRO A 282 -10.97 -2.42 -3.88
N VAL A 283 -11.79 -2.04 -2.91
CA VAL A 283 -11.54 -2.19 -1.48
C VAL A 283 -12.66 -3.01 -0.85
N VAL A 284 -12.30 -3.99 -0.04
CA VAL A 284 -13.24 -4.76 0.78
C VAL A 284 -12.71 -4.80 2.21
N GLY A 285 -13.56 -4.45 3.18
CA GLY A 285 -13.26 -4.69 4.57
C GLY A 285 -13.30 -6.18 4.86
N THR A 286 -12.18 -6.81 5.16
CA THR A 286 -12.08 -8.27 5.31
C THR A 286 -12.24 -8.71 6.74
N GLU A 287 -12.42 -7.76 7.65
CA GLU A 287 -12.72 -7.96 9.06
C GLU A 287 -13.22 -6.62 9.63
N GLY A 288 -14.16 -6.62 10.57
CA GLY A 288 -14.59 -5.40 11.26
C GLY A 288 -16.10 -5.15 11.20
N GLY A 289 -16.50 -3.94 10.77
CA GLY A 289 -17.87 -3.44 10.95
C GLY A 289 -18.04 -2.78 12.32
N ILE A 290 -19.28 -2.70 12.80
CA ILE A 290 -19.58 -2.09 14.10
C ILE A 290 -19.21 -3.08 15.21
N TRP A 291 -18.08 -2.82 15.86
CA TRP A 291 -17.54 -3.65 16.95
C TRP A 291 -17.21 -2.80 18.18
N LYS A 292 -17.57 -3.21 19.40
CA LYS A 292 -18.13 -4.51 19.79
C LYS A 292 -19.65 -4.53 19.83
N ILE A 293 -20.27 -5.66 19.46
CA ILE A 293 -21.72 -5.88 19.61
C ILE A 293 -22.09 -5.84 21.11
N PRO A 294 -22.97 -4.92 21.55
CA PRO A 294 -23.49 -4.92 22.92
C PRO A 294 -24.34 -6.17 23.19
N LYS A 295 -24.48 -6.56 24.45
CA LYS A 295 -25.52 -7.53 24.84
C LYS A 295 -26.87 -6.83 24.99
N PRO A 296 -28.00 -7.57 24.94
CA PRO A 296 -29.34 -6.98 25.12
C PRO A 296 -29.53 -6.20 26.43
N ASP A 297 -28.79 -6.54 27.48
CA ASP A 297 -28.85 -5.94 28.80
C ASP A 297 -27.63 -5.07 29.15
N ASP A 298 -26.70 -4.88 28.21
CA ASP A 298 -25.55 -3.99 28.41
C ASP A 298 -26.01 -2.52 28.36
N GLU A 299 -25.33 -1.67 29.14
CA GLU A 299 -25.39 -0.23 28.93
C GLU A 299 -24.85 0.13 27.54
N PRO A 300 -25.35 1.21 26.90
CA PRO A 300 -24.88 1.65 25.60
C PRO A 300 -23.35 1.81 25.58
N HIS A 301 -22.70 1.24 24.57
CA HIS A 301 -21.26 1.32 24.39
C HIS A 301 -20.84 2.72 23.91
N LEU A 302 -19.87 3.32 24.61
CA LEU A 302 -19.18 4.55 24.23
C LEU A 302 -17.68 4.27 24.20
N ILE A 303 -17.13 3.98 23.02
CA ILE A 303 -15.71 3.62 22.84
C ILE A 303 -14.88 4.87 22.57
N ASP A 304 -15.37 5.72 21.67
CA ASP A 304 -14.81 7.03 21.37
C ASP A 304 -15.79 8.13 21.79
N ASP A 305 -15.34 9.07 22.63
CA ASP A 305 -16.18 10.11 23.23
C ASP A 305 -16.55 11.24 22.26
N ARG A 306 -15.99 11.24 21.05
CA ARG A 306 -16.35 12.17 19.97
C ARG A 306 -17.70 11.82 19.33
N TYR A 307 -18.13 10.57 19.47
CA TYR A 307 -19.33 10.03 18.82
C TYR A 307 -20.42 9.66 19.83
N PRO A 308 -21.70 9.58 19.41
CA PRO A 308 -22.75 9.06 20.28
C PRO A 308 -22.47 7.61 20.70
N PRO A 309 -23.03 7.16 21.84
CA PRO A 309 -23.01 5.75 22.20
C PRO A 309 -24.00 4.95 21.33
N TYR A 310 -23.94 3.61 21.39
CA TYR A 310 -24.87 2.71 20.70
C TYR A 310 -25.29 1.53 21.58
N SER A 311 -26.55 1.09 21.44
CA SER A 311 -27.12 -0.05 22.17
C SER A 311 -27.20 -1.29 21.28
N TYR A 312 -27.68 -2.41 21.84
CA TYR A 312 -27.95 -3.62 21.07
C TYR A 312 -28.94 -3.40 19.92
N GLU A 313 -29.98 -2.61 20.14
CA GLU A 313 -30.98 -2.27 19.12
C GLU A 313 -30.38 -1.34 18.06
N SER A 314 -29.68 -0.29 18.50
CA SER A 314 -29.14 0.70 17.57
C SER A 314 -27.97 0.14 16.76
N HIS A 315 -27.21 -0.83 17.31
CA HIS A 315 -26.23 -1.64 16.56
C HIS A 315 -26.85 -2.32 15.34
N ALA A 316 -28.01 -2.95 15.51
CA ALA A 316 -28.69 -3.64 14.42
C ALA A 316 -29.21 -2.66 13.35
N GLU A 317 -29.75 -1.51 13.77
CA GLU A 317 -30.19 -0.46 12.84
C GLU A 317 -29.00 0.15 12.08
N ALA A 318 -27.92 0.50 12.78
CA ALA A 318 -26.71 1.03 12.18
C ALA A 318 -26.04 0.04 11.22
N THR A 319 -26.03 -1.26 11.55
CA THR A 319 -25.51 -2.32 10.65
C THR A 319 -26.31 -2.37 9.34
N MET A 320 -27.63 -2.29 9.41
CA MET A 320 -28.48 -2.26 8.22
C MET A 320 -28.30 -0.96 7.41
N ALA A 321 -28.16 0.17 8.10
CA ALA A 321 -27.88 1.45 7.48
C ALA A 321 -26.51 1.47 6.79
N MET A 322 -25.49 0.87 7.39
CA MET A 322 -24.14 0.75 6.83
C MET A 322 -24.18 0.08 5.46
N TRP A 323 -24.90 -1.04 5.32
CA TRP A 323 -25.03 -1.71 4.02
C TRP A 323 -25.72 -0.87 2.95
N ARG A 324 -26.76 -0.12 3.34
CA ARG A 324 -27.45 0.81 2.44
C ARG A 324 -26.53 1.94 2.03
N TRP A 325 -25.83 2.53 3.00
CA TRP A 325 -24.87 3.61 2.79
C TRP A 325 -23.76 3.19 1.82
N ILE A 326 -23.19 1.99 1.95
CA ILE A 326 -22.15 1.49 1.03
C ILE A 326 -22.62 1.47 -0.43
N VAL A 327 -23.90 1.16 -0.67
CA VAL A 327 -24.49 1.12 -2.01
C VAL A 327 -24.85 2.52 -2.51
N GLU A 328 -25.50 3.31 -1.66
CA GLU A 328 -26.16 4.57 -2.06
C GLU A 328 -25.23 5.78 -2.03
N LYS A 329 -24.28 5.81 -1.10
CA LYS A 329 -23.42 6.97 -0.81
C LYS A 329 -21.93 6.65 -0.79
N GLY A 330 -21.57 5.40 -0.50
CA GLY A 330 -20.19 4.97 -0.36
C GLY A 330 -19.42 5.12 -1.68
N PRO A 331 -18.09 5.33 -1.59
CA PRO A 331 -17.28 5.53 -2.79
C PRO A 331 -17.38 4.31 -3.73
N PRO A 332 -17.23 4.51 -5.05
CA PRO A 332 -17.41 3.45 -6.04
C PRO A 332 -16.39 2.30 -5.87
N TRP A 333 -15.23 2.61 -5.29
CA TRP A 333 -14.17 1.65 -5.03
C TRP A 333 -14.41 0.78 -3.77
N PHE A 334 -15.32 1.16 -2.87
CA PHE A 334 -15.59 0.38 -1.66
C PHE A 334 -16.74 -0.60 -1.89
N TRP A 335 -16.43 -1.90 -1.88
CA TRP A 335 -17.31 -2.96 -2.38
C TRP A 335 -18.02 -3.75 -1.27
N GLY A 336 -17.67 -3.51 -0.02
CA GLY A 336 -18.34 -4.13 1.12
C GLY A 336 -17.42 -4.26 2.32
N VAL A 337 -17.95 -4.87 3.37
CA VAL A 337 -17.19 -5.26 4.56
C VAL A 337 -17.68 -6.63 5.02
N THR A 338 -16.83 -7.39 5.69
CA THR A 338 -17.16 -8.64 6.34
C THR A 338 -17.15 -8.42 7.85
N LEU A 339 -18.28 -8.73 8.49
CA LEU A 339 -18.47 -8.46 9.91
C LEU A 339 -17.58 -9.38 10.77
N TRP A 340 -17.00 -8.84 11.83
CA TRP A 340 -16.23 -9.55 12.85
C TRP A 340 -17.10 -10.10 13.98
N ASN A 341 -16.96 -11.35 14.40
CA ASN A 341 -16.72 -12.54 13.58
C ASN A 341 -17.98 -13.43 13.66
N GLU A 342 -18.04 -14.52 12.90
CA GLU A 342 -19.19 -15.43 12.86
C GLU A 342 -19.66 -15.87 14.27
N SER A 343 -18.74 -16.08 15.21
CA SER A 343 -19.09 -16.49 16.57
C SER A 343 -19.75 -15.37 17.38
N ASP A 344 -19.35 -14.11 17.18
CA ASP A 344 -20.00 -12.95 17.81
C ASP A 344 -21.45 -12.78 17.37
N TYR A 345 -21.76 -13.12 16.10
CA TYR A 345 -23.09 -12.97 15.53
C TYR A 345 -24.03 -14.16 15.76
N TYR A 346 -23.51 -15.35 16.08
CA TYR A 346 -24.32 -16.57 16.18
C TYR A 346 -24.14 -17.36 17.48
N ASP A 347 -22.98 -17.31 18.13
CA ASP A 347 -22.61 -18.26 19.18
C ASP A 347 -22.53 -17.59 20.57
N ILE A 348 -21.73 -16.53 20.73
CA ILE A 348 -21.41 -15.97 22.06
C ILE A 348 -22.65 -15.53 22.83
N GLN A 349 -23.63 -14.94 22.14
CA GLN A 349 -24.89 -14.47 22.73
C GLN A 349 -26.13 -14.99 21.99
N GLY A 350 -25.96 -16.06 21.20
CA GLY A 350 -26.97 -16.53 20.25
C GLY A 350 -26.99 -15.69 18.97
N THR A 351 -28.01 -15.91 18.13
CA THR A 351 -28.22 -15.10 16.92
C THR A 351 -28.53 -13.66 17.31
N VAL A 352 -27.69 -12.73 16.86
CA VAL A 352 -27.87 -11.30 17.19
C VAL A 352 -28.94 -10.64 16.31
N LEU A 353 -29.57 -9.58 16.83
CA LEU A 353 -30.65 -8.85 16.15
C LEU A 353 -30.24 -8.36 14.75
N ALA A 354 -28.98 -7.98 14.54
CA ALA A 354 -28.47 -7.58 13.22
C ALA A 354 -28.63 -8.70 12.16
N ILE A 355 -28.45 -9.98 12.53
CA ILE A 355 -28.71 -11.11 11.62
C ILE A 355 -30.19 -11.16 11.28
N ASP A 356 -31.08 -11.06 12.27
CA ASP A 356 -32.53 -11.13 12.04
C ASP A 356 -33.01 -10.00 11.13
N ARG A 357 -32.45 -8.79 11.27
CA ARG A 357 -32.73 -7.66 10.36
C ARG A 357 -32.24 -7.95 8.93
N MET A 358 -31.05 -8.55 8.75
CA MET A 358 -30.54 -8.93 7.43
C MET A 358 -31.39 -10.03 6.76
N VAL A 359 -31.94 -10.97 7.54
CA VAL A 359 -32.88 -11.99 7.05
C VAL A 359 -34.20 -11.37 6.61
N ALA A 360 -34.68 -10.34 7.32
CA ALA A 360 -35.93 -9.67 7.01
C ALA A 360 -35.88 -8.81 5.73
N GLU A 361 -34.70 -8.35 5.30
CA GLU A 361 -34.55 -7.39 4.19
C GLU A 361 -33.60 -7.89 3.09
N GLU A 362 -34.04 -7.82 1.84
CA GLU A 362 -33.20 -8.12 0.68
C GLU A 362 -31.95 -7.20 0.63
N PRO A 363 -30.78 -7.72 0.22
CA PRO A 363 -29.60 -6.89 0.04
C PRO A 363 -29.79 -5.92 -1.13
N LEU A 364 -29.33 -4.69 -0.94
CA LEU A 364 -29.09 -3.78 -2.06
C LEU A 364 -27.81 -4.21 -2.79
N LEU A 365 -27.83 -4.14 -4.11
CA LEU A 365 -26.68 -4.47 -4.94
C LEU A 365 -25.99 -3.18 -5.39
N LYS A 366 -24.66 -3.16 -5.29
CA LYS A 366 -23.84 -2.03 -5.72
C LYS A 366 -23.77 -1.98 -7.24
N GLU A 367 -23.99 -0.79 -7.80
CA GLU A 367 -23.66 -0.55 -9.20
C GLU A 367 -22.15 -0.39 -9.37
N VAL A 368 -21.58 -1.06 -10.37
CA VAL A 368 -20.14 -1.04 -10.64
C VAL A 368 -19.87 -0.12 -11.83
N PRO A 369 -19.31 1.08 -11.59
CA PRO A 369 -19.02 2.03 -12.66
C PRO A 369 -17.86 1.54 -13.54
N ASP A 370 -17.74 2.19 -14.70
CA ASP A 370 -16.67 1.95 -15.66
C ASP A 370 -15.40 2.72 -15.25
N ILE A 371 -14.64 2.15 -14.30
CA ILE A 371 -13.44 2.77 -13.75
C ILE A 371 -12.25 1.86 -14.01
N ASP A 372 -11.22 2.40 -14.67
CA ASP A 372 -9.93 1.73 -14.87
C ASP A 372 -9.05 1.90 -13.62
N THR A 373 -8.45 0.81 -13.15
CA THR A 373 -7.48 0.80 -12.06
C THR A 373 -6.16 1.48 -12.45
N GLY A 374 -5.91 1.68 -13.74
CA GLY A 374 -4.62 2.13 -14.24
C GLY A 374 -3.55 1.03 -14.11
N GLY A 375 -2.29 1.39 -14.33
CA GLY A 375 -1.14 0.47 -14.21
C GLY A 375 -0.26 0.39 -15.47
N GLY A 376 -0.83 0.43 -16.68
CA GLY A 376 -0.04 0.32 -17.92
C GLY A 376 0.45 -1.10 -18.22
N VAL A 377 0.38 -1.45 -19.52
CA VAL A 377 0.59 -2.74 -20.19
C VAL A 377 -0.08 -3.97 -19.55
N ALA A 378 -1.03 -4.55 -20.27
CA ALA A 378 -1.73 -5.79 -19.89
C ALA A 378 -0.74 -6.97 -19.72
N TRP A 379 -1.05 -7.90 -18.80
CA TRP A 379 -0.26 -9.12 -18.60
C TRP A 379 -0.39 -10.07 -19.80
N GLU A 380 0.75 -10.57 -20.32
CA GLU A 380 0.79 -11.70 -21.25
C GLU A 380 1.31 -12.95 -20.50
N PRO A 381 0.46 -13.95 -20.21
CA PRO A 381 0.89 -15.15 -19.49
C PRO A 381 1.98 -15.93 -20.23
N GLY A 382 3.03 -16.34 -19.51
CA GLY A 382 4.02 -17.30 -20.01
C GLY A 382 5.17 -16.72 -20.83
N VAL A 383 5.35 -15.40 -20.85
CA VAL A 383 6.58 -14.79 -21.36
C VAL A 383 7.60 -14.77 -20.21
N ASP A 384 8.57 -15.69 -20.23
CA ASP A 384 9.83 -15.54 -19.50
C ASP A 384 10.50 -14.27 -20.04
N LEU A 385 10.26 -13.15 -19.37
CA LEU A 385 10.97 -11.92 -19.65
C LEU A 385 12.43 -12.15 -19.26
N PRO A 386 13.40 -11.65 -20.05
CA PRO A 386 14.79 -11.64 -19.62
C PRO A 386 14.81 -11.01 -18.24
N GLY A 387 15.36 -11.74 -17.26
CA GLY A 387 15.41 -11.29 -15.88
C GLY A 387 15.80 -9.83 -15.87
N GLU A 388 14.93 -8.98 -15.30
CA GLU A 388 15.24 -7.58 -15.11
C GLU A 388 16.57 -7.57 -14.34
N GLU A 389 17.66 -7.22 -15.03
CA GLU A 389 18.82 -6.71 -14.31
C GLU A 389 18.25 -5.63 -13.40
N PRO A 390 18.47 -5.73 -12.08
CA PRO A 390 17.86 -4.82 -11.14
C PRO A 390 18.07 -3.41 -11.66
N GLU A 391 16.98 -2.66 -11.88
CA GLU A 391 17.15 -1.23 -12.11
C GLU A 391 18.02 -0.74 -10.96
N PRO A 392 19.17 -0.11 -11.25
CA PRO A 392 20.07 0.27 -10.20
C PRO A 392 19.27 1.19 -9.27
N THR A 393 18.99 0.67 -8.06
CA THR A 393 18.73 1.46 -6.84
C THR A 393 19.42 2.79 -7.03
N PRO A 394 18.78 3.97 -6.86
CA PRO A 394 19.45 5.25 -7.05
C PRO A 394 20.76 5.21 -6.28
N GLY A 395 21.85 4.95 -6.98
CA GLY A 395 23.14 4.71 -6.35
C GLY A 395 23.51 6.00 -5.66
N ALA A 396 24.32 5.93 -4.62
CA ALA A 396 25.04 7.12 -4.18
C ALA A 396 25.72 7.74 -5.41
N GLY A 397 25.33 8.96 -5.77
CA GLY A 397 25.80 9.62 -6.98
C GLY A 397 24.72 10.32 -7.81
N PRO A 398 25.15 11.08 -8.82
CA PRO A 398 24.29 11.93 -9.63
C PRO A 398 23.36 11.12 -10.56
N GLY A 399 22.22 11.73 -10.88
CA GLY A 399 21.30 11.26 -11.91
C GLY A 399 21.82 11.50 -13.34
N PRO A 400 21.13 10.95 -14.36
CA PRO A 400 21.57 11.03 -15.75
C PRO A 400 21.52 12.46 -16.30
N VAL A 401 22.50 12.82 -17.14
CA VAL A 401 22.55 14.13 -17.82
C VAL A 401 21.48 14.22 -18.92
N ARG A 402 20.51 15.13 -18.76
CA ARG A 402 19.42 15.38 -19.73
C ARG A 402 19.52 16.79 -20.32
N GLY A 403 20.61 17.09 -21.01
CA GLY A 403 20.89 18.42 -21.57
C GLY A 403 22.20 19.01 -21.03
N GLU A 404 22.19 20.28 -20.62
CA GLU A 404 23.32 20.82 -19.88
C GLU A 404 23.37 20.22 -18.47
N PRO A 405 24.56 19.77 -17.99
CA PRO A 405 24.69 19.21 -16.66
C PRO A 405 24.55 20.30 -15.58
N ASP A 406 23.92 19.96 -14.45
CA ASP A 406 23.76 20.88 -13.31
C ASP A 406 25.12 21.28 -12.71
N TYR A 407 26.07 20.34 -12.71
CA TYR A 407 27.42 20.55 -12.21
C TYR A 407 28.48 20.16 -13.25
N HIS A 408 29.59 20.90 -13.25
CA HIS A 408 30.80 20.55 -14.00
C HIS A 408 31.99 20.48 -13.05
N TRP A 409 32.51 19.27 -12.86
CA TRP A 409 33.71 19.03 -12.07
C TRP A 409 34.90 18.69 -12.97
N LEU A 410 36.09 19.09 -12.56
CA LEU A 410 37.34 18.73 -13.18
C LEU A 410 38.21 17.99 -12.16
N ILE A 411 38.51 16.72 -12.45
CA ILE A 411 39.27 15.85 -11.54
C ILE A 411 40.68 15.66 -12.09
N LEU A 412 41.67 15.94 -11.24
CA LEU A 412 43.09 15.71 -11.53
C LEU A 412 43.47 14.28 -11.12
N ALA A 413 43.93 13.46 -12.07
CA ALA A 413 44.44 12.12 -11.77
C ALA A 413 45.68 12.16 -10.86
N PRO A 414 46.00 11.07 -10.14
CA PRO A 414 47.19 10.99 -9.29
C PRO A 414 48.47 11.43 -10.02
N GLY A 415 49.28 12.25 -9.35
CA GLY A 415 50.53 12.80 -9.92
C GLY A 415 50.37 14.14 -10.64
N LEU A 416 49.15 14.62 -10.87
CA LEU A 416 48.89 16.00 -11.30
C LEU A 416 48.62 16.90 -10.08
N GLN A 417 49.15 18.12 -10.11
CA GLN A 417 49.00 19.09 -9.01
C GLN A 417 48.07 20.22 -9.40
N ALA A 418 47.22 20.65 -8.45
CA ALA A 418 46.27 21.74 -8.66
C ALA A 418 46.97 23.08 -8.98
N ASP A 419 48.15 23.33 -8.41
CA ASP A 419 48.93 24.55 -8.66
C ASP A 419 49.31 24.68 -10.14
N TRP A 420 49.68 23.58 -10.79
CA TRP A 420 49.94 23.57 -12.22
C TRP A 420 48.66 23.90 -13.00
N PHE A 421 47.51 23.33 -12.64
CA PHE A 421 46.25 23.56 -13.34
C PHE A 421 45.86 25.05 -13.33
N PHE A 422 45.96 25.74 -12.20
CA PHE A 422 45.60 27.15 -12.12
C PHE A 422 46.57 28.10 -12.85
N LEU A 423 47.80 27.67 -13.10
CA LEU A 423 48.76 28.41 -13.91
C LEU A 423 48.60 28.11 -15.41
N ALA A 424 48.53 26.83 -15.78
CA ALA A 424 48.53 26.38 -17.17
C ALA A 424 47.14 26.43 -17.81
N ALA A 425 46.09 26.04 -17.11
CA ALA A 425 44.72 25.96 -17.62
C ALA A 425 43.84 27.15 -17.19
N ARG A 426 44.46 28.28 -16.84
CA ARG A 426 43.77 29.48 -16.35
C ARG A 426 42.64 29.91 -17.28
N ARG A 427 42.87 29.87 -18.60
CA ARG A 427 41.89 30.30 -19.60
C ARG A 427 40.65 29.41 -19.58
N TYR A 428 40.82 28.10 -19.57
CA TYR A 428 39.71 27.13 -19.47
C TYR A 428 38.89 27.34 -18.20
N TRP A 429 39.57 27.48 -17.05
CA TRP A 429 38.89 27.74 -15.79
C TRP A 429 38.14 29.08 -15.79
N GLN A 430 38.73 30.14 -16.33
CA GLN A 430 38.05 31.45 -16.43
C GLN A 430 36.82 31.42 -17.35
N THR A 431 36.85 30.59 -18.40
CA THR A 431 35.75 30.45 -19.35
C THR A 431 34.60 29.61 -18.82
N PHE A 432 34.86 28.44 -18.22
CA PHE A 432 33.82 27.48 -17.84
C PHE A 432 33.59 27.33 -16.34
N ARG A 433 34.54 27.80 -15.51
CA ARG A 433 34.48 27.77 -14.03
C ARG A 433 34.11 26.40 -13.42
N PRO A 434 34.74 25.28 -13.83
CA PRO A 434 34.49 24.00 -13.20
C PRO A 434 34.95 24.00 -11.74
N THR A 435 34.33 23.13 -10.92
CA THR A 435 34.86 22.79 -9.59
C THR A 435 36.05 21.85 -9.76
N VAL A 436 37.23 22.26 -9.29
CA VAL A 436 38.47 21.47 -9.44
C VAL A 436 38.69 20.62 -8.21
N LEU A 437 38.81 19.31 -8.39
CA LEU A 437 38.94 18.32 -7.32
C LEU A 437 40.12 17.39 -7.59
N THR A 438 40.71 16.86 -6.52
CA THR A 438 41.70 15.76 -6.56
C THR A 438 41.14 14.45 -6.02
N ASP A 439 39.95 14.48 -5.41
CA ASP A 439 39.27 13.32 -4.82
C ASP A 439 37.93 13.08 -5.53
N TRP A 440 37.82 11.95 -6.21
CA TRP A 440 36.62 11.57 -6.96
C TRP A 440 35.48 11.11 -6.04
N ARG A 441 35.75 10.73 -4.78
CA ARG A 441 34.72 10.21 -3.86
C ARG A 441 33.64 11.23 -3.53
N MET A 442 33.90 12.51 -3.80
CA MET A 442 32.88 13.56 -3.65
C MET A 442 31.67 13.34 -4.56
N ILE A 443 31.79 12.53 -5.62
CA ILE A 443 30.67 12.23 -6.54
C ILE A 443 29.54 11.52 -5.79
N GLU A 444 29.87 10.67 -4.80
CA GLU A 444 28.89 9.94 -3.97
C GLU A 444 27.96 10.87 -3.18
N LEU A 445 28.40 12.10 -2.92
CA LEU A 445 27.65 13.09 -2.15
C LEU A 445 26.63 13.86 -2.98
N LEU A 446 26.65 13.72 -4.32
CA LEU A 446 25.66 14.35 -5.17
C LEU A 446 24.34 13.58 -5.13
N PRO A 447 23.21 14.25 -4.89
CA PRO A 447 21.92 13.59 -4.88
C PRO A 447 21.53 13.17 -6.30
N SER A 448 20.75 12.10 -6.39
CA SER A 448 20.36 11.47 -7.67
C SER A 448 19.41 12.33 -8.51
N ASP A 449 18.90 13.44 -7.99
CA ASP A 449 18.11 14.44 -8.73
C ASP A 449 18.97 15.48 -9.47
N LYS A 450 20.31 15.41 -9.32
CA LYS A 450 21.27 16.32 -9.99
C LYS A 450 22.10 15.58 -11.01
N SER A 451 22.38 16.24 -12.12
CA SER A 451 23.24 15.75 -13.19
C SER A 451 24.67 16.30 -13.07
N LEU A 452 25.67 15.48 -13.42
CA LEU A 452 27.08 15.85 -13.32
C LEU A 452 27.82 15.53 -14.61
N ALA A 453 28.62 16.49 -15.08
CA ALA A 453 29.72 16.24 -16.02
C ALA A 453 31.06 16.29 -15.30
N VAL A 454 31.92 15.32 -15.59
CA VAL A 454 33.28 15.23 -15.05
C VAL A 454 34.28 15.24 -16.18
N THR A 455 35.12 16.28 -16.22
CA THR A 455 36.33 16.30 -17.03
C THR A 455 37.48 15.70 -16.23
N VAL A 456 38.09 14.61 -16.70
CA VAL A 456 39.27 14.02 -16.03
C VAL A 456 40.54 14.41 -16.77
N LEU A 457 41.51 15.00 -16.06
CA LEU A 457 42.86 15.19 -16.57
C LEU A 457 43.71 14.01 -16.12
N ALA A 458 44.22 13.22 -17.07
CA ALA A 458 45.03 12.05 -16.78
C ALA A 458 46.19 11.90 -17.77
N ARG A 459 47.20 11.12 -17.37
CA ARG A 459 48.23 10.60 -18.27
C ARG A 459 47.83 9.19 -18.73
N SER A 460 48.50 8.66 -19.75
CA SER A 460 48.21 7.31 -20.27
C SER A 460 48.37 6.22 -19.20
N ASP A 461 49.27 6.40 -18.22
CA ASP A 461 49.51 5.46 -17.12
C ASP A 461 48.46 5.53 -15.98
N THR A 462 47.61 6.56 -15.95
CA THR A 462 46.64 6.80 -14.87
C THR A 462 45.19 6.81 -15.33
N ILE A 463 44.92 6.82 -16.65
CA ILE A 463 43.55 6.88 -17.17
C ILE A 463 42.74 5.62 -16.85
N ASP A 464 43.35 4.43 -16.89
CA ASP A 464 42.62 3.19 -16.58
C ASP A 464 42.13 3.18 -15.13
N TYR A 465 42.96 3.65 -14.20
CA TYR A 465 42.55 3.86 -12.81
C TYR A 465 41.39 4.86 -12.69
N MET A 466 41.44 5.98 -13.44
CA MET A 466 40.35 6.96 -13.40
C MET A 466 39.07 6.48 -14.08
N ASN A 467 39.18 5.66 -15.12
CA ASN A 467 38.04 5.01 -15.77
C ASN A 467 37.31 4.11 -14.76
N GLU A 468 38.05 3.22 -14.08
CA GLU A 468 37.50 2.32 -13.06
C GLU A 468 36.81 3.11 -11.94
N ARG A 469 37.43 4.19 -11.46
CA ARG A 469 36.96 4.96 -10.29
C ARG A 469 35.88 5.98 -10.57
N VAL A 470 35.72 6.42 -11.81
CA VAL A 470 34.76 7.47 -12.16
C VAL A 470 33.76 6.99 -13.20
N ARG A 471 34.25 6.58 -14.38
CA ARG A 471 33.36 6.19 -15.48
C ARG A 471 32.58 4.92 -15.16
N ASP A 472 33.27 3.91 -14.64
CA ASP A 472 32.69 2.59 -14.42
C ASP A 472 31.90 2.58 -13.08
N ALA A 473 32.35 3.34 -12.08
CA ALA A 473 31.65 3.50 -10.80
C ALA A 473 30.39 4.38 -10.87
N TYR A 474 30.35 5.37 -11.76
CA TYR A 474 29.23 6.32 -11.89
C TYR A 474 28.74 6.44 -13.34
N PRO A 475 27.98 5.45 -13.85
CA PRO A 475 27.58 5.39 -15.25
C PRO A 475 26.66 6.54 -15.69
N ASN A 476 26.04 7.25 -14.74
CA ASN A 476 25.18 8.40 -15.01
C ASN A 476 25.94 9.72 -15.22
N VAL A 477 27.25 9.75 -14.91
CA VAL A 477 28.09 10.93 -15.10
C VAL A 477 28.44 11.09 -16.57
N PHE A 478 28.31 12.32 -17.09
CA PHE A 478 28.89 12.66 -18.39
C PHE A 478 30.42 12.70 -18.25
N TYR A 479 31.09 11.66 -18.72
CA TYR A 479 32.53 11.46 -18.54
C TYR A 479 33.34 11.97 -19.74
N ASP A 480 34.24 12.93 -19.51
CA ASP A 480 35.04 13.63 -20.53
C ASP A 480 36.55 13.54 -20.19
N PRO A 481 37.25 12.48 -20.61
CA PRO A 481 38.67 12.33 -20.32
C PRO A 481 39.56 13.14 -21.28
N ILE A 482 40.53 13.87 -20.73
CA ILE A 482 41.62 14.53 -21.45
C ILE A 482 42.92 13.81 -21.08
N VAL A 483 43.45 13.03 -22.03
CA VAL A 483 44.58 12.14 -21.80
C VAL A 483 45.79 12.58 -22.62
N PHE A 484 46.83 13.08 -21.94
CA PHE A 484 48.10 13.45 -22.55
C PHE A 484 49.25 13.18 -21.58
N ASP A 485 50.38 12.68 -22.09
CA ASP A 485 51.56 12.40 -21.26
C ASP A 485 52.38 13.66 -20.95
N SER A 486 52.29 14.67 -21.83
CA SER A 486 52.92 15.97 -21.64
C SER A 486 51.94 17.00 -21.07
N LEU A 487 52.38 17.72 -20.03
CA LEU A 487 51.62 18.84 -19.47
C LEU A 487 51.39 19.97 -20.50
N ALA A 488 52.33 20.16 -21.45
CA ALA A 488 52.19 21.18 -22.49
C ALA A 488 51.07 20.85 -23.47
N GLU A 489 50.87 19.58 -23.80
CA GLU A 489 49.81 19.12 -24.70
C GLU A 489 48.44 19.18 -24.01
N MET A 490 48.38 18.75 -22.74
CA MET A 490 47.17 18.88 -21.93
C MET A 490 46.72 20.34 -21.79
N GLN A 491 47.67 21.25 -21.57
CA GLN A 491 47.40 22.69 -21.56
C GLN A 491 46.87 23.16 -22.92
N ALA A 492 47.52 22.77 -24.01
CA ALA A 492 47.11 23.19 -25.36
C ALA A 492 45.67 22.75 -25.68
N GLU A 493 45.25 21.56 -25.25
CA GLU A 493 43.86 21.10 -25.43
C GLU A 493 42.86 21.92 -24.61
N LEU A 494 43.17 22.22 -23.34
CA LEU A 494 42.31 23.07 -22.51
C LEU A 494 42.20 24.50 -23.07
N ASP A 495 43.31 25.08 -23.55
CA ASP A 495 43.31 26.38 -24.21
C ASP A 495 42.54 26.36 -25.53
N ARG A 496 42.63 25.28 -26.31
CA ARG A 496 41.84 25.07 -27.53
C ARG A 496 40.35 25.07 -27.19
N ARG A 497 39.92 24.24 -26.25
CA ARG A 497 38.52 24.16 -25.77
C ARG A 497 37.98 25.51 -25.31
N ALA A 498 38.76 26.24 -24.51
CA ALA A 498 38.41 27.59 -24.07
C ALA A 498 38.30 28.60 -25.23
N THR A 499 39.19 28.52 -26.21
CA THR A 499 39.20 29.40 -27.40
C THR A 499 37.95 29.20 -28.25
N TYR A 500 37.51 27.96 -28.43
CA TYR A 500 36.37 27.62 -29.28
C TYR A 500 35.04 27.49 -28.52
N GLN A 501 35.00 27.87 -27.23
CA GLN A 501 33.83 27.72 -26.35
C GLN A 501 33.28 26.27 -26.28
N GLN A 502 34.17 25.28 -26.41
CA GLN A 502 33.83 23.87 -26.29
C GLN A 502 34.10 23.41 -24.86
N ARG A 503 33.06 23.40 -24.01
CA ARG A 503 33.19 23.01 -22.59
C ARG A 503 33.67 21.56 -22.46
N PHE A 504 33.10 20.68 -23.26
CA PHE A 504 33.38 19.24 -23.34
C PHE A 504 33.84 18.87 -24.76
N GLY A 505 34.43 17.68 -24.96
CA GLY A 505 34.92 17.23 -26.27
C GLY A 505 34.59 15.79 -26.56
#